data_AF-A0A4Q5QLG9-F1
#
_entry.id   AF-A0A4Q5QLG9-F1
#
_cell.length_a   1.000
_cell.length_b   1.000
_cell.length_c   1.000
_cell.angle_alpha   90.00
_cell.angle_beta   90.00
_cell.angle_gamma   90.00
#
_symmetry.space_group_name_H-M   'P 1'
#
loop_
_entity.id
_entity.type
_entity.pdbx_description
1 polymer ?
#
loop_
_entity_poly.entity_id
_entity_poly.type
_entity_poly.pdbx_seq_one_letter_code
_entity_poly.pdbx_strand_id
1 'polypeptide(L)'
;MSDQPIRAALLSVYHKDRLAPLVATLRRLGVQLYSTGGTQQFLEEQGAEVTAVEDLTGFPEVFGGRVKTLHPKVFGGILHRRHEPGDLAQAAQHGIPPIDLVVVDLYPFEETVASGAPEADVIEKIDIGGIALLRAAAKNYRDVLVVSSRDQYEAVTQLLEETNGHPSLEARRYYAALAFATTSHYDTQILKYVKKGTELEAGSWTTTSFNVDVKNSAGTAGRTPLRYGENPHQAGSFIGDLGALFDQLHGKQLSYNNLV
;
A
#
# COMPACT_ATOMS: atom_id res chain seq x y z
N MET A 1 -4.75 21.04 -13.75
CA MET A 1 -4.24 19.71 -13.32
C MET A 1 -3.24 19.98 -12.20
N SER A 2 -3.27 19.26 -11.07
CA SER A 2 -2.29 19.49 -9.98
C SER A 2 -0.95 18.89 -10.38
N ASP A 3 -0.13 19.69 -11.04
CA ASP A 3 1.27 19.39 -11.37
C ASP A 3 2.16 19.65 -10.13
N GLN A 4 1.83 19.01 -9.01
CA GLN A 4 2.53 19.20 -7.74
C GLN A 4 3.76 18.28 -7.72
N PRO A 5 4.98 18.83 -7.58
CA PRO A 5 6.17 18.01 -7.41
C PRO A 5 6.16 17.29 -6.07
N ILE A 6 6.80 16.15 -6.00
CA ILE A 6 7.15 15.51 -4.72
C ILE A 6 8.26 16.33 -4.07
N ARG A 7 7.98 16.98 -2.93
CA ARG A 7 8.98 17.74 -2.14
C ARG A 7 9.28 17.09 -0.81
N ALA A 8 8.33 16.34 -0.27
CA ALA A 8 8.45 15.61 0.97
C ALA A 8 7.93 14.17 0.84
N ALA A 9 8.67 13.20 1.37
CA ALA A 9 8.29 11.80 1.38
C ALA A 9 8.37 11.21 2.79
N LEU A 10 7.34 10.48 3.21
CA LEU A 10 7.34 9.65 4.41
C LEU A 10 7.54 8.19 4.01
N LEU A 11 8.61 7.58 4.51
CA LEU A 11 8.93 6.18 4.26
C LEU A 11 8.88 5.41 5.58
N SER A 12 8.02 4.39 5.65
CA SER A 12 7.90 3.49 6.80
C SER A 12 7.70 2.07 6.28
N VAL A 13 8.81 1.36 6.05
CA VAL A 13 8.81 0.07 5.37
C VAL A 13 9.46 -1.02 6.21
N TYR A 14 8.81 -2.18 6.24
CA TYR A 14 9.32 -3.41 6.81
C TYR A 14 10.44 -3.97 5.91
N HIS A 15 10.14 -4.27 4.63
CA HIS A 15 11.14 -4.78 3.69
C HIS A 15 11.91 -3.64 3.02
N LYS A 16 13.24 -3.76 3.01
CA LYS A 16 14.15 -2.76 2.41
C LYS A 16 14.68 -3.21 1.05
N ASP A 17 14.37 -4.44 0.66
CA ASP A 17 14.76 -5.00 -0.63
C ASP A 17 14.22 -4.14 -1.77
N ARG A 18 15.10 -3.81 -2.74
CA ARG A 18 14.79 -2.97 -3.91
C ARG A 18 14.42 -1.52 -3.60
N LEU A 19 14.56 -1.04 -2.36
CA LEU A 19 14.23 0.35 -2.00
C LEU A 19 15.32 1.34 -2.45
N ALA A 20 16.59 0.91 -2.47
CA ALA A 20 17.74 1.79 -2.75
C ALA A 20 17.62 2.64 -4.04
N PRO A 21 17.17 2.12 -5.20
CA PRO A 21 16.96 2.94 -6.40
C PRO A 21 15.96 4.08 -6.19
N LEU A 22 14.86 3.81 -5.49
CA LEU A 22 13.87 4.84 -5.15
C LEU A 22 14.48 5.92 -4.26
N VAL A 23 15.28 5.52 -3.25
CA VAL A 23 15.98 6.47 -2.37
C VAL A 23 16.95 7.34 -3.16
N ALA A 24 17.73 6.76 -4.07
CA ALA A 24 18.64 7.52 -4.92
C ALA A 24 17.90 8.56 -5.78
N THR A 25 16.75 8.18 -6.35
CA THR A 25 15.92 9.09 -7.15
C THR A 25 15.31 10.20 -6.31
N LEU A 26 14.79 9.90 -5.12
CA LEU A 26 14.27 10.92 -4.20
C LEU A 26 15.36 11.91 -3.75
N ARG A 27 16.57 11.42 -3.47
CA ARG A 27 17.73 12.27 -3.14
C ARG A 27 18.12 13.17 -4.31
N ARG A 28 18.20 12.62 -5.53
CA ARG A 28 18.51 13.39 -6.75
C ARG A 28 17.48 14.50 -7.00
N LEU A 29 16.22 14.25 -6.68
CA LEU A 29 15.13 15.23 -6.79
C LEU A 29 15.09 16.24 -5.62
N GLY A 30 15.97 16.11 -4.62
CA GLY A 30 16.01 17.01 -3.46
C GLY A 30 14.81 16.87 -2.53
N VAL A 31 14.23 15.67 -2.46
CA VAL A 31 13.04 15.40 -1.62
C VAL A 31 13.46 15.29 -0.16
N GLN A 32 12.78 16.03 0.72
CA GLN A 32 12.90 15.88 2.17
C GLN A 32 12.33 14.51 2.60
N LEU A 33 13.14 13.70 3.28
CA LEU A 33 12.70 12.40 3.76
C LEU A 33 12.30 12.46 5.24
N TYR A 34 11.19 11.80 5.56
CA TYR A 34 10.74 11.51 6.92
C TYR A 34 10.70 10.00 7.12
N SER A 35 11.20 9.51 8.25
CA SER A 35 11.17 8.08 8.56
C SER A 35 11.29 7.82 10.07
N THR A 36 11.28 6.55 10.46
CA THR A 36 11.40 6.11 11.87
C THR A 36 12.08 4.74 11.92
N GLY A 37 12.78 4.47 13.04
CA GLY A 37 13.37 3.18 13.38
C GLY A 37 14.29 2.63 12.28
N GLY A 38 14.16 1.33 11.99
CA GLY A 38 15.05 0.66 11.03
C GLY A 38 14.93 1.15 9.58
N THR A 39 13.83 1.82 9.20
CA THR A 39 13.75 2.44 7.87
C THR A 39 14.63 3.68 7.80
N GLN A 40 14.64 4.51 8.85
CA GLN A 40 15.51 5.69 8.92
C GLN A 40 16.99 5.30 8.77
N GLN A 41 17.45 4.31 9.55
CA GLN A 41 18.83 3.83 9.50
C GLN A 41 19.24 3.41 8.09
N PHE A 42 18.40 2.64 7.41
CA PHE A 42 18.64 2.23 6.04
C PHE A 42 18.77 3.42 5.08
N LEU A 43 17.91 4.43 5.20
CA LEU A 43 17.96 5.63 4.35
C LEU A 43 19.24 6.45 4.58
N GLU A 44 19.67 6.58 5.83
CA GLU A 44 20.92 7.24 6.22
C GLU A 44 22.15 6.48 5.69
N GLU A 45 22.14 5.14 5.72
CA GLU A 45 23.18 4.29 5.11
C GLU A 45 23.28 4.48 3.59
N GLN A 46 22.18 4.83 2.93
CA GLN A 46 22.17 5.24 1.51
C GLN A 46 22.59 6.70 1.29
N GLY A 47 23.03 7.40 2.35
CA GLY A 47 23.48 8.79 2.33
C GLY A 47 22.36 9.82 2.23
N ALA A 48 21.12 9.45 2.55
CA ALA A 48 20.01 10.40 2.59
C ALA A 48 20.01 11.21 3.90
N GLU A 49 19.64 12.48 3.82
CA GLU A 49 19.26 13.26 5.00
C GLU A 49 17.81 12.92 5.36
N VAL A 50 17.57 12.52 6.61
CA VAL A 50 16.28 12.04 7.08
C VAL A 50 15.89 12.80 8.35
N THR A 51 14.67 13.34 8.37
CA THR A 51 14.06 13.85 9.60
C THR A 51 13.31 12.71 10.28
N ALA A 52 13.63 12.45 11.55
CA ALA A 52 12.90 11.47 12.34
C ALA A 52 11.44 11.91 12.53
N VAL A 53 10.50 10.98 12.49
CA VAL A 53 9.08 11.28 12.75
C VAL A 53 8.90 11.80 14.18
N GLU A 54 9.72 11.34 15.12
CA GLU A 54 9.78 11.78 16.50
C GLU A 54 10.13 13.28 16.60
N ASP A 55 11.06 13.76 15.77
CA ASP A 55 11.42 15.18 15.69
C ASP A 55 10.30 16.01 15.06
N LEU A 56 9.66 15.49 14.01
CA LEU A 56 8.52 16.14 13.38
C LEU A 56 7.37 16.30 14.38
N THR A 57 7.05 15.23 15.09
CA THR A 57 5.89 15.18 16.00
C THR A 57 6.17 15.88 17.32
N GLY A 58 7.42 15.82 17.82
CA GLY A 58 7.78 16.18 19.19
C GLY A 58 7.34 15.12 20.21
N PHE A 59 6.98 13.92 19.76
CA PHE A 59 6.48 12.84 20.60
C PHE A 59 7.40 11.62 20.50
N PRO A 60 7.89 11.06 21.63
CA PRO A 60 8.80 9.94 21.61
C PRO A 60 8.10 8.64 21.21
N GLU A 61 8.88 7.64 20.82
CA GLU A 61 8.39 6.29 20.62
C GLU A 61 7.93 5.68 21.96
N VAL A 62 6.67 5.23 22.01
CA VAL A 62 6.06 4.62 23.20
C VAL A 62 5.32 3.34 22.84
N PHE A 63 5.09 2.47 23.83
CA PHE A 63 4.39 1.18 23.67
C PHE A 63 5.01 0.27 22.60
N GLY A 64 6.34 0.22 22.50
CA GLY A 64 7.04 -0.60 21.52
C GLY A 64 6.80 -0.18 20.06
N GLY A 65 6.53 1.11 19.83
CA GLY A 65 6.37 1.66 18.47
C GLY A 65 4.97 1.59 17.90
N ARG A 66 3.98 1.08 18.66
CA ARG A 66 2.59 0.88 18.21
C ARG A 66 1.87 2.17 17.77
N VAL A 67 2.31 3.33 18.26
CA VAL A 67 1.65 4.62 17.99
C VAL A 67 2.58 5.68 17.35
N LYS A 68 3.74 5.27 16.86
CA LYS A 68 4.82 6.20 16.43
C LYS A 68 4.41 7.17 15.32
N THR A 69 3.54 6.76 14.40
CA THR A 69 3.08 7.62 13.28
C THR A 69 1.67 8.18 13.47
N LEU A 70 0.94 7.75 14.51
CA LEU A 70 -0.45 8.13 14.79
C LEU A 70 -0.57 9.54 15.39
N HIS A 71 -0.09 10.54 14.65
CA HIS A 71 0.03 11.91 15.12
C HIS A 71 -0.57 12.95 14.13
N PRO A 72 -1.26 14.01 14.61
CA PRO A 72 -1.86 15.03 13.75
C PRO A 72 -0.88 15.74 12.81
N LYS A 73 0.39 15.90 13.17
CA LYS A 73 1.40 16.48 12.25
C LYS A 73 1.70 15.58 11.06
N VAL A 74 1.69 14.25 11.25
CA VAL A 74 1.89 13.29 10.15
C VAL A 74 0.64 13.23 9.28
N PHE A 75 -0.51 12.95 9.90
CA PHE A 75 -1.77 12.81 9.18
C PHE A 75 -2.27 14.13 8.59
N GLY A 76 -2.05 15.25 9.26
CA GLY A 76 -2.32 16.59 8.74
C GLY A 76 -1.43 16.90 7.54
N GLY A 77 -0.15 16.52 7.58
CA GLY A 77 0.77 16.66 6.44
C GLY A 77 0.29 15.88 5.22
N ILE A 78 -0.29 14.69 5.42
CA ILE A 78 -0.86 13.86 4.36
C ILE A 78 -2.23 14.37 3.89
N LEU A 79 -3.14 14.74 4.80
CA LEU A 79 -4.57 14.90 4.51
C LEU A 79 -5.03 16.32 4.21
N HIS A 80 -4.28 17.36 4.58
CA HIS A 80 -4.73 18.73 4.34
C HIS A 80 -4.80 19.01 2.84
N ARG A 81 -5.92 19.60 2.39
CA ARG A 81 -6.16 19.85 0.96
C ARG A 81 -5.34 21.03 0.49
N ARG A 82 -4.44 20.83 -0.48
CA ARG A 82 -3.51 21.88 -0.93
C ARG A 82 -4.17 23.02 -1.70
N HIS A 83 -5.44 22.85 -2.06
CA HIS A 83 -6.25 23.80 -2.82
C HIS A 83 -7.24 24.57 -1.95
N GLU A 84 -7.33 24.26 -0.65
CA GLU A 84 -8.30 24.85 0.27
C GLU A 84 -7.59 25.86 1.17
N PRO A 85 -7.88 27.18 1.04
CA PRO A 85 -7.17 28.21 1.80
C PRO A 85 -7.25 28.02 3.33
N GLY A 86 -8.36 27.48 3.83
CA GLY A 86 -8.54 27.20 5.25
C GLY A 86 -7.58 26.11 5.76
N ASP A 87 -7.45 25.01 5.03
CA ASP A 87 -6.53 23.91 5.34
C ASP A 87 -5.07 24.40 5.33
N LEU A 88 -4.69 25.24 4.35
CA LEU A 88 -3.35 25.83 4.26
C LEU A 88 -3.04 26.74 5.45
N ALA A 89 -4.00 27.59 5.86
CA ALA A 89 -3.85 28.48 7.02
C ALA A 89 -3.67 27.68 8.31
N GLN A 90 -4.46 26.61 8.51
CA GLN A 90 -4.34 25.72 9.65
C GLN A 90 -3.01 24.97 9.66
N ALA A 91 -2.56 24.47 8.51
CA ALA A 91 -1.27 23.79 8.39
C ALA A 91 -0.11 24.72 8.79
N ALA A 92 -0.13 25.97 8.31
CA ALA A 92 0.85 26.98 8.68
C ALA A 92 0.80 27.34 10.18
N GLN A 93 -0.40 27.59 10.71
CA GLN A 93 -0.62 27.93 12.13
C GLN A 93 -0.07 26.85 13.08
N HIS A 94 -0.20 25.59 12.71
CA HIS A 94 0.19 24.45 13.56
C HIS A 94 1.55 23.84 13.18
N GLY A 95 2.29 24.45 12.24
CA GLY A 95 3.60 23.96 11.81
C GLY A 95 3.53 22.53 11.24
N ILE A 96 2.51 22.26 10.41
CA ILE A 96 2.28 20.97 9.77
C ILE A 96 2.87 21.01 8.35
N PRO A 97 4.02 20.38 8.09
CA PRO A 97 4.59 20.36 6.75
C PRO A 97 3.79 19.43 5.83
N PRO A 98 3.71 19.73 4.52
CA PRO A 98 3.12 18.82 3.56
C PRO A 98 3.95 17.55 3.42
N ILE A 99 3.28 16.42 3.19
CA ILE A 99 3.85 15.15 2.74
C ILE A 99 3.22 14.81 1.40
N ASP A 100 4.04 14.64 0.36
CA ASP A 100 3.59 14.50 -1.03
C ASP A 100 3.73 13.07 -1.55
N LEU A 101 4.59 12.27 -0.91
CA LEU A 101 4.78 10.83 -1.16
C LEU A 101 4.71 10.07 0.17
N VAL A 102 3.97 8.96 0.19
CA VAL A 102 3.94 8.01 1.30
C VAL A 102 4.32 6.63 0.78
N VAL A 103 5.40 6.05 1.31
CA VAL A 103 5.85 4.70 0.98
C VAL A 103 5.74 3.83 2.22
N VAL A 104 4.84 2.85 2.17
CA VAL A 104 4.60 1.90 3.25
C VAL A 104 4.44 0.52 2.63
N ASP A 105 5.15 -0.47 3.18
CA ASP A 105 4.77 -1.87 3.02
C ASP A 105 4.40 -2.42 4.42
N LEU A 106 3.35 -3.24 4.44
CA LEU A 106 2.79 -3.76 5.68
C LEU A 106 3.63 -4.95 6.17
N TYR A 107 3.50 -5.26 7.46
CA TYR A 107 4.06 -6.50 8.01
C TYR A 107 3.51 -7.73 7.26
N PRO A 108 4.32 -8.80 7.11
CA PRO A 108 3.90 -10.01 6.40
C PRO A 108 2.99 -10.87 7.29
N PHE A 109 1.77 -10.38 7.53
CA PHE A 109 0.78 -11.03 8.41
C PHE A 109 0.46 -12.45 7.95
N GLU A 110 0.19 -12.63 6.65
CA GLU A 110 -0.12 -13.95 6.08
C GLU A 110 1.04 -14.94 6.22
N GLU A 111 2.27 -14.49 5.97
CA GLU A 111 3.45 -15.34 6.12
C GLU A 111 3.64 -15.75 7.59
N THR A 112 3.38 -14.83 8.52
CA THR A 112 3.43 -15.09 9.97
C THR A 112 2.39 -16.14 10.38
N VAL A 113 1.14 -16.01 9.90
CA VAL A 113 0.09 -17.01 10.11
C VAL A 113 0.50 -18.37 9.52
N ALA A 114 1.01 -18.39 8.28
CA ALA A 114 1.41 -19.62 7.58
C ALA A 114 2.60 -20.34 8.25
N SER A 115 3.49 -19.59 8.92
CA SER A 115 4.62 -20.15 9.68
C SER A 115 4.21 -20.93 10.93
N GLY A 116 2.96 -20.80 11.38
CA GLY A 116 2.50 -21.42 12.64
C GLY A 116 2.98 -20.69 13.90
N ALA A 117 3.30 -19.39 13.79
CA ALA A 117 3.72 -18.58 14.91
C ALA A 117 2.64 -18.55 16.03
N PRO A 118 3.04 -18.45 17.32
CA PRO A 118 2.12 -18.23 18.43
C PRO A 118 1.16 -17.06 18.19
N GLU A 119 -0.05 -17.15 18.74
CA GLU A 119 -1.08 -16.10 18.57
C GLU A 119 -0.58 -14.70 18.95
N ALA A 120 0.16 -14.59 20.06
CA ALA A 120 0.72 -13.31 20.49
C ALA A 120 1.61 -12.66 19.41
N ASP A 121 2.40 -13.47 18.70
CA ASP A 121 3.28 -12.99 17.62
C ASP A 121 2.46 -12.58 16.39
N VAL A 122 1.40 -13.32 16.05
CA VAL A 122 0.48 -12.97 14.96
C VAL A 122 -0.24 -11.65 15.25
N ILE A 123 -0.73 -11.46 16.48
CA ILE A 123 -1.39 -10.23 16.91
C ILE A 123 -0.44 -9.04 16.88
N GLU A 124 0.84 -9.22 17.25
CA GLU A 124 1.85 -8.16 17.16
C GLU A 124 2.12 -7.72 15.71
N LYS A 125 1.84 -8.57 14.72
CA LYS A 125 1.98 -8.22 13.30
C LYS A 125 0.78 -7.51 12.70
N ILE A 126 -0.29 -7.25 13.46
CA ILE A 126 -1.41 -6.44 12.97
C ILE A 126 -1.00 -4.96 12.94
N ASP A 127 -0.73 -4.43 11.74
CA ASP A 127 -0.25 -3.07 11.54
C ASP A 127 -1.38 -2.04 11.58
N ILE A 128 -1.38 -1.20 12.61
CA ILE A 128 -2.33 -0.08 12.74
C ILE A 128 -1.83 1.16 12.01
N GLY A 129 -0.56 1.51 12.21
CA GLY A 129 0.04 2.74 11.68
C GLY A 129 0.17 2.69 10.16
N GLY A 130 0.68 1.59 9.62
CA GLY A 130 0.87 1.39 8.18
C GLY A 130 -0.45 1.45 7.41
N ILE A 131 -1.50 0.76 7.89
CA ILE A 131 -2.84 0.81 7.29
C ILE A 131 -3.40 2.23 7.33
N ALA A 132 -3.29 2.93 8.45
CA ALA A 132 -3.78 4.29 8.57
C ALA A 132 -3.06 5.24 7.58
N LEU A 133 -1.73 5.15 7.47
CA LEU A 133 -0.93 5.93 6.52
C LEU A 133 -1.34 5.67 5.06
N LEU A 134 -1.45 4.40 4.67
CA LEU A 134 -1.86 4.01 3.32
C LEU A 134 -3.23 4.58 2.97
N ARG A 135 -4.22 4.43 3.86
CA ARG A 135 -5.58 4.93 3.62
C ARG A 135 -5.63 6.46 3.60
N ALA A 136 -4.86 7.14 4.44
CA ALA A 136 -4.79 8.60 4.44
C ALA A 136 -4.21 9.15 3.13
N ALA A 137 -3.08 8.58 2.68
CA ALA A 137 -2.44 8.98 1.44
C ALA A 137 -3.31 8.66 0.21
N ALA A 138 -3.88 7.45 0.17
CA ALA A 138 -4.79 7.04 -0.89
C ALA A 138 -6.08 7.90 -0.94
N LYS A 139 -6.61 8.33 0.21
CA LYS A 139 -7.75 9.27 0.25
C LYS A 139 -7.38 10.62 -0.38
N ASN A 140 -6.18 11.13 -0.11
CA ASN A 140 -5.72 12.42 -0.61
C ASN A 140 -4.88 12.31 -1.90
N TYR A 141 -5.20 11.35 -2.78
CA TYR A 141 -4.45 11.08 -4.01
C TYR A 141 -4.36 12.28 -4.97
N ARG A 142 -5.20 13.30 -4.79
CA ARG A 142 -5.10 14.54 -5.57
C ARG A 142 -3.76 15.25 -5.36
N ASP A 143 -3.24 15.18 -4.13
CA ASP A 143 -2.06 15.90 -3.68
C ASP A 143 -0.93 14.94 -3.24
N VAL A 144 -1.24 13.67 -2.93
CA VAL A 144 -0.29 12.69 -2.39
C VAL A 144 -0.15 11.47 -3.30
N LEU A 145 1.07 11.03 -3.57
CA LEU A 145 1.37 9.74 -4.20
C LEU A 145 1.56 8.70 -3.10
N VAL A 146 0.98 7.51 -3.25
CA VAL A 146 1.08 6.44 -2.25
C VAL A 146 1.70 5.20 -2.88
N VAL A 147 2.61 4.54 -2.19
CA VAL A 147 3.23 3.28 -2.61
C VAL A 147 2.99 2.28 -1.50
N SER A 148 2.26 1.20 -1.81
CA SER A 148 1.72 0.25 -0.84
C SER A 148 2.40 -1.12 -0.83
N SER A 149 3.37 -1.34 -1.73
CA SER A 149 4.07 -2.61 -1.84
C SER A 149 5.48 -2.42 -2.39
N ARG A 150 6.43 -3.23 -1.90
CA ARG A 150 7.79 -3.35 -2.43
C ARG A 150 7.86 -3.68 -3.92
N ASP A 151 6.81 -4.29 -4.45
CA ASP A 151 6.74 -4.65 -5.88
C ASP A 151 6.49 -3.44 -6.79
N GLN A 152 6.10 -2.32 -6.21
CA GLN A 152 5.85 -1.08 -6.94
C GLN A 152 7.11 -0.19 -7.02
N TYR A 153 8.19 -0.52 -6.30
CA TYR A 153 9.37 0.36 -6.19
C TYR A 153 10.04 0.64 -7.54
N GLU A 154 10.15 -0.35 -8.41
CA GLU A 154 10.73 -0.16 -9.74
C GLU A 154 9.86 0.78 -10.59
N ALA A 155 8.57 0.48 -10.70
CA ALA A 155 7.62 1.26 -11.50
C ALA A 155 7.49 2.71 -10.98
N VAL A 156 7.48 2.93 -9.67
CA VAL A 156 7.40 4.28 -9.10
C VAL A 156 8.70 5.05 -9.26
N THR A 157 9.85 4.36 -9.20
CA THR A 157 11.15 4.98 -9.47
C THR A 157 11.21 5.49 -10.91
N GLN A 158 10.84 4.65 -11.88
CA GLN A 158 10.77 5.04 -13.28
C GLN A 158 9.79 6.21 -13.50
N LEU A 159 8.60 6.14 -12.90
CA LEU A 159 7.61 7.22 -12.97
C LEU A 159 8.20 8.56 -12.48
N LEU A 160 8.88 8.56 -11.33
CA LEU A 160 9.47 9.78 -10.76
C LEU A 160 10.65 10.29 -11.59
N GLU A 161 11.41 9.41 -12.25
CA GLU A 161 12.48 9.80 -13.17
C GLU A 161 11.92 10.46 -14.44
N GLU A 162 10.97 9.80 -15.11
CA GLU A 162 10.36 10.27 -16.36
C GLU A 162 9.60 11.58 -16.19
N THR A 163 8.95 11.75 -15.03
CA THR A 163 8.20 12.97 -14.71
C THR A 163 9.04 14.01 -13.97
N ASN A 164 10.33 13.74 -13.72
CA ASN A 164 11.19 14.58 -12.88
C ASN A 164 10.55 14.95 -11.52
N GLY A 165 9.85 13.99 -10.90
CA GLY A 165 9.18 14.17 -9.62
C GLY A 165 7.77 14.77 -9.70
N HIS A 166 7.17 14.89 -10.90
CA HIS A 166 5.84 15.45 -11.14
C HIS A 166 4.80 14.39 -11.59
N PRO A 167 4.42 13.43 -10.72
CA PRO A 167 3.46 12.42 -11.10
C PRO A 167 2.09 13.03 -11.38
N SER A 168 1.48 12.61 -12.49
CA SER A 168 0.16 13.08 -12.92
C SER A 168 -0.93 12.68 -11.93
N LEU A 169 -2.08 13.37 -11.98
CA LEU A 169 -3.25 13.01 -11.19
C LEU A 169 -3.74 11.58 -11.49
N GLU A 170 -3.61 11.14 -12.74
CA GLU A 170 -3.96 9.78 -13.15
C GLU A 170 -3.04 8.74 -12.49
N ALA A 171 -1.72 8.98 -12.48
CA ALA A 171 -0.78 8.11 -11.79
C ALA A 171 -1.10 8.05 -10.29
N ARG A 172 -1.31 9.19 -9.64
CA ARG A 172 -1.67 9.22 -8.20
C ARG A 172 -2.97 8.45 -7.91
N ARG A 173 -3.98 8.60 -8.77
CA ARG A 173 -5.25 7.85 -8.66
C ARG A 173 -5.05 6.35 -8.83
N TYR A 174 -4.22 5.94 -9.79
CA TYR A 174 -3.87 4.54 -10.01
C TYR A 174 -3.22 3.93 -8.77
N TYR A 175 -2.18 4.56 -8.24
CA TYR A 175 -1.49 4.12 -7.03
C TYR A 175 -2.40 4.12 -5.79
N ALA A 176 -3.35 5.07 -5.68
CA ALA A 176 -4.36 5.07 -4.63
C ALA A 176 -5.31 3.87 -4.72
N ALA A 177 -5.70 3.45 -5.93
CA ALA A 177 -6.48 2.23 -6.12
C ALA A 177 -5.69 0.99 -5.67
N LEU A 178 -4.38 0.94 -5.95
CA LEU A 178 -3.52 -0.13 -5.47
C LEU A 178 -3.43 -0.15 -3.94
N ALA A 179 -3.26 1.01 -3.31
CA ALA A 179 -3.21 1.10 -1.85
C ALA A 179 -4.51 0.65 -1.20
N PHE A 180 -5.68 1.05 -1.72
CA PHE A 180 -6.97 0.55 -1.19
C PHE A 180 -7.13 -0.96 -1.40
N ALA A 181 -6.70 -1.50 -2.54
CA ALA A 181 -6.69 -2.95 -2.78
C ALA A 181 -5.79 -3.67 -1.77
N THR A 182 -4.57 -3.16 -1.51
CA THR A 182 -3.64 -3.69 -0.50
C THR A 182 -4.28 -3.70 0.89
N THR A 183 -4.90 -2.59 1.32
CA THR A 183 -5.53 -2.52 2.66
C THR A 183 -6.74 -3.43 2.78
N SER A 184 -7.55 -3.55 1.72
CA SER A 184 -8.72 -4.43 1.68
C SER A 184 -8.31 -5.91 1.77
N HIS A 185 -7.24 -6.28 1.06
CA HIS A 185 -6.65 -7.60 1.15
C HIS A 185 -6.16 -7.87 2.58
N TYR A 186 -5.38 -6.96 3.15
CA TYR A 186 -4.83 -7.10 4.49
C TYR A 186 -5.91 -7.32 5.57
N ASP A 187 -6.94 -6.46 5.58
CA ASP A 187 -8.06 -6.58 6.52
C ASP A 187 -8.85 -7.88 6.32
N THR A 188 -8.96 -8.36 5.07
CA THR A 188 -9.58 -9.66 4.80
C THR A 188 -8.81 -10.81 5.44
N GLN A 189 -7.48 -10.77 5.43
CA GLN A 189 -6.66 -11.83 6.04
C GLN A 189 -6.72 -11.78 7.56
N ILE A 190 -6.70 -10.57 8.14
CA ILE A 190 -6.94 -10.40 9.58
C ILE A 190 -8.30 -10.97 9.95
N LEU A 191 -9.37 -10.62 9.22
CA LEU A 191 -10.72 -11.14 9.48
C LEU A 191 -10.77 -12.67 9.42
N LYS A 192 -10.15 -13.29 8.41
CA LYS A 192 -10.05 -14.76 8.31
C LYS A 192 -9.35 -15.38 9.52
N TYR A 193 -8.35 -14.72 10.08
CA TYR A 193 -7.64 -15.18 11.27
C TYR A 193 -8.50 -15.01 12.54
N VAL A 194 -8.95 -13.79 12.83
CA VAL A 194 -9.64 -13.45 14.10
C VAL A 194 -11.04 -14.06 14.23
N LYS A 195 -11.68 -14.45 13.12
CA LYS A 195 -13.00 -15.08 13.18
C LYS A 195 -12.96 -16.55 13.58
N LYS A 196 -11.79 -17.22 13.53
CA LYS A 196 -11.66 -18.63 13.90
C LYS A 196 -12.09 -18.84 15.35
N GLY A 197 -12.89 -19.87 15.61
CA GLY A 197 -13.44 -20.18 16.93
C GLY A 197 -14.56 -19.25 17.39
N THR A 198 -15.05 -18.34 16.54
CA THR A 198 -16.18 -17.44 16.85
C THR A 198 -17.44 -17.86 16.07
N GLU A 199 -18.61 -17.37 16.46
CA GLU A 199 -19.85 -17.57 15.72
C GLU A 199 -19.79 -17.04 14.27
N LEU A 200 -18.87 -16.10 13.99
CA LEU A 200 -18.63 -15.55 12.64
C LEU A 200 -17.89 -16.54 11.73
N GLU A 201 -17.31 -17.62 12.25
CA GLU A 201 -16.71 -18.68 11.44
C GLU A 201 -17.75 -19.46 10.65
N ALA A 202 -18.90 -19.75 11.27
CA ALA A 202 -20.00 -20.50 10.68
C ALA A 202 -20.95 -19.63 9.83
N GLY A 203 -20.86 -18.30 9.95
CA GLY A 203 -21.67 -17.36 9.19
C GLY A 203 -21.24 -17.26 7.72
N SER A 204 -22.21 -17.05 6.81
CA SER A 204 -22.00 -16.88 5.36
C SER A 204 -21.31 -15.56 4.96
N TRP A 205 -20.39 -15.04 5.78
CA TRP A 205 -19.53 -13.93 5.40
C TRP A 205 -18.54 -14.44 4.35
N THR A 206 -18.95 -14.42 3.09
CA THR A 206 -18.08 -14.63 1.95
C THR A 206 -17.11 -13.45 1.86
N THR A 207 -15.92 -13.62 2.44
CA THR A 207 -14.79 -12.74 2.17
C THR A 207 -14.31 -12.99 0.73
N THR A 208 -15.01 -12.43 -0.24
CA THR A 208 -14.55 -12.39 -1.63
C THR A 208 -13.43 -11.36 -1.69
N SER A 209 -12.18 -11.80 -1.50
CA SER A 209 -11.01 -10.95 -1.66
C SER A 209 -10.92 -10.46 -3.11
N PHE A 210 -11.01 -9.15 -3.33
CA PHE A 210 -10.59 -8.53 -4.60
C PHE A 210 -9.06 -8.39 -4.57
N ASN A 211 -8.34 -9.45 -4.94
CA ASN A 211 -6.90 -9.37 -5.14
C ASN A 211 -6.63 -8.70 -6.50
N VAL A 212 -6.29 -7.40 -6.47
CA VAL A 212 -5.74 -6.73 -7.65
C VAL A 212 -4.24 -7.01 -7.67
N ASP A 213 -3.87 -8.22 -8.10
CA ASP A 213 -2.48 -8.51 -8.41
C ASP A 213 -2.10 -7.84 -9.74
N VAL A 214 -1.49 -6.66 -9.63
CA VAL A 214 -1.02 -5.84 -10.74
C VAL A 214 0.10 -6.51 -11.55
N LYS A 215 0.76 -7.52 -11.00
CA LYS A 215 1.89 -8.21 -11.65
C LYS A 215 1.51 -8.99 -12.89
N ASN A 216 0.23 -9.31 -13.07
CA ASN A 216 -0.20 -10.21 -14.12
C ASN A 216 -1.29 -9.57 -14.99
N SER A 217 -0.82 -8.89 -16.05
CA SER A 217 -1.59 -8.75 -17.30
C SER A 217 -1.96 -10.11 -17.92
N ALA A 218 -1.51 -11.23 -17.31
CA ALA A 218 -1.92 -12.60 -17.59
C ALA A 218 -2.16 -13.35 -16.26
N GLY A 219 -3.37 -13.22 -15.68
CA GLY A 219 -3.78 -13.96 -14.48
C GLY A 219 -3.61 -13.18 -13.18
N THR A 220 -4.58 -12.29 -12.90
CA THR A 220 -4.78 -11.76 -11.54
C THR A 220 -4.89 -12.95 -10.59
N ALA A 221 -4.14 -13.02 -9.48
CA ALA A 221 -4.27 -14.17 -8.60
C ALA A 221 -5.70 -14.20 -8.07
N GLY A 222 -6.42 -15.27 -8.43
CA GLY A 222 -7.84 -15.38 -8.16
C GLY A 222 -8.78 -14.82 -9.24
N ARG A 223 -8.33 -14.34 -10.41
CA ARG A 223 -9.19 -14.05 -11.58
C ARG A 223 -8.55 -14.52 -12.88
N THR A 224 -9.05 -15.63 -13.42
CA THR A 224 -8.66 -16.12 -14.75
C THR A 224 -9.73 -15.71 -15.77
N PRO A 225 -9.42 -14.89 -16.79
CA PRO A 225 -10.39 -14.54 -17.82
C PRO A 225 -10.80 -15.80 -18.59
N LEU A 226 -12.10 -15.96 -18.80
CA LEU A 226 -12.65 -17.03 -19.62
C LEU A 226 -12.95 -16.51 -21.01
N ARG A 227 -13.00 -17.41 -21.98
CA ARG A 227 -13.26 -17.08 -23.39
C ARG A 227 -14.57 -16.32 -23.59
N TYR A 228 -15.58 -16.67 -22.79
CA TYR A 228 -16.89 -16.01 -22.67
C TYR A 228 -17.58 -16.55 -21.41
N GLY A 229 -18.68 -15.90 -21.02
CA GLY A 229 -19.61 -16.35 -19.97
C GLY A 229 -20.43 -17.56 -20.43
N GLU A 230 -21.70 -17.65 -20.03
CA GLU A 230 -22.56 -18.76 -20.50
C GLU A 230 -22.80 -18.68 -22.02
N ASN A 231 -22.91 -17.46 -22.56
CA ASN A 231 -23.06 -17.17 -23.99
C ASN A 231 -21.94 -16.26 -24.53
N PRO A 232 -21.62 -16.29 -25.84
CA PRO A 232 -20.49 -15.54 -26.42
C PRO A 232 -20.51 -14.01 -26.23
N HIS A 233 -21.68 -13.41 -26.03
CA HIS A 233 -21.82 -11.97 -25.82
C HIS A 233 -21.61 -11.55 -24.35
N GLN A 234 -21.49 -12.52 -23.44
CA GLN A 234 -21.26 -12.29 -22.02
C GLN A 234 -19.77 -12.45 -21.72
N ALA A 235 -19.20 -11.51 -20.96
CA ALA A 235 -17.86 -11.69 -20.41
C ALA A 235 -17.89 -12.71 -19.27
N GLY A 236 -16.85 -13.53 -19.14
CA GLY A 236 -16.71 -14.54 -18.09
C GLY A 236 -15.34 -14.46 -17.42
N SER A 237 -15.28 -14.76 -16.12
CA SER A 237 -14.02 -14.90 -15.39
C SER A 237 -14.18 -15.94 -14.28
N PHE A 238 -13.21 -16.82 -14.13
CA PHE A 238 -13.12 -17.75 -13.00
C PHE A 238 -12.48 -17.04 -11.82
N ILE A 239 -13.04 -17.19 -10.61
CA ILE A 239 -12.49 -16.61 -9.39
C ILE A 239 -11.94 -17.73 -8.49
N GLY A 240 -10.64 -17.69 -8.21
CA GLY A 240 -9.91 -18.70 -7.44
C GLY A 240 -8.60 -19.14 -8.08
N ASP A 241 -7.94 -20.12 -7.47
CA ASP A 241 -6.74 -20.76 -8.04
C ASP A 241 -7.16 -21.88 -9.01
N LEU A 242 -7.15 -21.57 -10.30
CA LEU A 242 -7.52 -22.52 -11.35
C LEU A 242 -6.48 -23.65 -11.48
N GLY A 243 -5.20 -23.34 -11.22
CA GLY A 243 -4.10 -24.31 -11.27
C GLY A 243 -4.16 -25.34 -10.15
N ALA A 244 -4.75 -24.98 -9.00
CA ALA A 244 -5.02 -25.93 -7.92
C ALA A 244 -6.11 -26.95 -8.28
N LEU A 245 -6.97 -26.68 -9.27
CA LEU A 245 -8.03 -27.60 -9.67
C LEU A 245 -7.56 -28.64 -10.68
N PHE A 246 -6.76 -28.23 -11.66
CA PHE A 246 -6.21 -29.11 -12.70
C PHE A 246 -5.08 -28.42 -13.48
N ASP A 247 -4.21 -29.23 -14.06
CA ASP A 247 -3.19 -28.78 -15.01
C ASP A 247 -3.71 -28.86 -16.45
N GLN A 248 -3.85 -27.71 -17.11
CA GLN A 248 -4.20 -27.69 -18.54
C GLN A 248 -2.97 -28.00 -19.40
N LEU A 249 -2.85 -29.23 -19.87
CA LEU A 249 -1.70 -29.68 -20.68
C LEU A 249 -1.72 -29.17 -22.13
N HIS A 250 -2.90 -28.88 -22.69
CA HIS A 250 -3.06 -28.39 -24.07
C HIS A 250 -4.44 -27.73 -24.28
N GLY A 251 -4.67 -27.16 -25.48
CA GLY A 251 -5.97 -26.68 -25.92
C GLY A 251 -6.17 -25.16 -25.83
N LYS A 252 -7.37 -24.71 -26.17
CA LYS A 252 -7.75 -23.29 -26.15
C LYS A 252 -8.08 -22.83 -24.73
N GLN A 253 -8.06 -21.52 -24.49
CA GLN A 253 -8.49 -20.90 -23.23
C GLN A 253 -9.91 -21.33 -22.83
N LEU A 254 -10.13 -21.71 -21.58
CA LEU A 254 -11.43 -22.23 -21.09
C LEU A 254 -12.58 -21.21 -21.22
N SER A 255 -13.80 -21.69 -21.48
CA SER A 255 -15.04 -20.91 -21.33
C SER A 255 -15.77 -21.25 -20.03
N TYR A 256 -16.79 -20.46 -19.65
CA TYR A 256 -17.64 -20.75 -18.49
C TYR A 256 -18.21 -22.18 -18.55
N ASN A 257 -18.77 -22.58 -19.68
CA ASN A 257 -19.39 -23.91 -19.87
C ASN A 257 -18.38 -25.07 -19.83
N ASN A 258 -17.06 -24.81 -19.80
CA ASN A 258 -16.07 -25.87 -19.56
C ASN A 258 -15.84 -26.14 -18.07
N LEU A 259 -16.19 -25.20 -17.20
CA LEU A 259 -15.93 -25.25 -15.76
C LEU A 259 -17.16 -25.61 -14.92
N VAL A 260 -18.36 -25.50 -15.49
CA VAL A 260 -19.65 -25.76 -14.82
C VAL A 260 -20.25 -27.07 -15.30
#